data_AF-A0A2E3A424-F1
#
_entry.id   AF-A0A2E3A424-F1
#
_cell.length_a   1.000
_cell.length_b   1.000
_cell.length_c   1.000
_cell.angle_alpha   90.00
_cell.angle_beta   90.00
_cell.angle_gamma   90.00
#
_symmetry.space_group_name_H-M   'P 1'
#
loop_
_entity.id
_entity.type
_entity.pdbx_description
1 polymer ?
#
loop_
_entity_poly.entity_id
_entity_poly.type
_entity_poly.pdbx_seq_one_letter_code
_entity_poly.pdbx_strand_id
1 'polypeptide(L)'
;MVRNLINVATLEQDIQALMRYLDLALVIRASSAIDRWQRAVLRSRTGQPAGAASDLDWLIENHPEGIDQGSVESLRRRLRAQGF
;
A
#
# COMPACT_ATOMS: atom_id res chain seq x y z
N MET A 1 14.02 2.92 12.08
CA MET A 1 14.00 1.48 12.46
C MET A 1 12.87 0.70 11.78
N VAL A 2 11.64 1.21 11.67
CA VAL A 2 10.50 0.51 11.01
C VAL A 2 10.84 -0.02 9.61
N ARG A 3 11.63 0.72 8.82
CA ARG A 3 12.11 0.26 7.50
C ARG A 3 12.89 -1.06 7.56
N ASN A 4 13.71 -1.27 8.57
CA ASN A 4 14.45 -2.54 8.74
C ASN A 4 13.49 -3.70 9.05
N LEU A 5 12.44 -3.43 9.83
CA LEU A 5 11.41 -4.43 10.14
C LEU A 5 10.56 -4.78 8.91
N ILE A 6 10.22 -3.80 8.07
CA ILE A 6 9.57 -4.02 6.77
C ILE A 6 10.44 -4.91 5.87
N ASN A 7 11.74 -4.61 5.78
CA ASN A 7 12.67 -5.41 4.97
C ASN A 7 12.75 -6.86 5.47
N VAL A 8 12.91 -7.09 6.77
CA VAL A 8 12.95 -8.44 7.35
C VAL A 8 11.63 -9.18 7.12
N ALA A 9 10.48 -8.55 7.40
CA ALA A 9 9.18 -9.18 7.17
C ALA A 9 8.93 -9.51 5.69
N THR A 10 9.48 -8.71 4.78
CA THR A 10 9.40 -8.97 3.34
C THR A 10 10.25 -10.19 2.94
N LEU A 11 11.47 -10.31 3.47
CA LEU A 11 12.36 -11.46 3.24
C LEU A 11 11.78 -12.76 3.79
N GLU A 12 11.23 -12.72 5.00
CA GLU A 12 10.60 -13.87 5.65
C GLU A 12 9.19 -14.19 5.12
N GLN A 13 8.67 -13.38 4.19
CA GLN A 13 7.30 -13.46 3.67
C GLN A 13 6.23 -13.43 4.77
N ASP A 14 6.52 -12.79 5.91
CA ASP A 14 5.57 -12.60 7.01
C ASP A 14 4.60 -11.46 6.67
N ILE A 15 3.53 -11.82 5.96
CA ILE A 15 2.48 -10.91 5.52
C ILE A 15 1.84 -10.16 6.69
N GLN A 16 1.65 -10.84 7.83
CA GLN A 16 0.99 -10.26 8.99
C GLN A 16 1.87 -9.22 9.67
N ALA A 17 3.17 -9.51 9.84
CA ALA A 17 4.12 -8.53 10.33
C ALA A 17 4.29 -7.37 9.35
N LEU A 18 4.39 -7.66 8.05
CA LEU A 18 4.52 -6.63 7.02
C LEU A 18 3.33 -5.65 7.04
N MET A 19 2.10 -6.14 7.17
CA MET A 19 0.92 -5.27 7.30
C MET A 19 1.01 -4.38 8.54
N ARG A 20 1.33 -4.96 9.72
CA ARG A 20 1.49 -4.18 10.96
C ARG A 20 2.56 -3.11 10.84
N TYR A 21 3.68 -3.40 10.18
CA TYR A 21 4.77 -2.44 10.03
C TYR A 21 4.47 -1.34 9.02
N LEU A 22 3.73 -1.64 7.95
CA LEU A 22 3.25 -0.63 7.00
C LEU A 22 2.22 0.31 7.64
N ASP A 23 1.30 -0.23 8.46
CA ASP A 23 0.37 0.59 9.23
C ASP A 23 1.12 1.51 10.21
N LEU A 24 2.10 0.98 10.95
CA LEU A 24 2.94 1.79 11.84
C LEU A 24 3.73 2.87 11.09
N ALA A 25 4.30 2.53 9.92
CA ALA A 25 5.04 3.49 9.11
C ALA A 25 4.17 4.69 8.69
N LEU A 26 2.90 4.43 8.36
CA LEU A 26 1.95 5.47 7.97
C LEU A 26 1.38 6.25 9.16
N VAL A 27 1.36 5.68 10.37
CA VAL A 27 1.11 6.45 11.60
C VAL A 27 2.24 7.45 11.86
N ILE A 28 3.50 7.02 11.67
CA ILE A 28 4.68 7.88 11.88
C ILE A 28 4.80 8.94 10.78
N ARG A 29 4.56 8.56 9.52
CA ARG A 29 4.64 9.46 8.36
C ARG A 29 3.48 9.22 7.41
N ALA A 30 2.36 9.88 7.69
CA ALA A 30 1.13 9.78 6.89
C ALA A 30 1.30 10.19 5.41
N SER A 31 2.27 11.06 5.11
CA SER A 31 2.59 11.53 3.76
C SER A 31 3.47 10.58 2.95
N SER A 32 3.86 9.42 3.50
CA SER A 32 4.72 8.47 2.81
C SER A 32 3.95 7.75 1.68
N ALA A 33 4.08 8.28 0.47
CA ALA A 33 3.44 7.70 -0.72
C ALA A 33 3.93 6.28 -1.01
N ILE A 34 5.22 5.99 -0.80
CA ILE A 34 5.80 4.66 -1.02
C ILE A 34 5.23 3.62 -0.05
N ASP A 35 5.09 3.95 1.23
CA ASP A 35 4.54 3.02 2.22
C ASP A 35 3.03 2.83 1.97
N ARG A 36 2.32 3.87 1.52
CA ARG A 36 0.91 3.78 1.12
C ARG A 36 0.72 2.89 -0.11
N TRP A 37 1.59 3.01 -1.11
CA TRP A 37 1.59 2.13 -2.28
C TRP A 37 1.86 0.68 -1.91
N GLN A 38 2.89 0.42 -1.09
CA GLN A 38 3.19 -0.94 -0.61
C GLN A 38 2.02 -1.53 0.16
N ARG A 39 1.35 -0.74 1.02
CA ARG A 39 0.16 -1.17 1.75
C ARG A 39 -1.02 -1.46 0.83
N ALA A 40 -1.26 -0.63 -0.18
CA ALA A 40 -2.31 -0.85 -1.17
C ALA A 40 -2.13 -2.20 -1.89
N VAL A 41 -0.92 -2.48 -2.36
CA VAL A 41 -0.57 -3.74 -3.03
C VAL A 41 -0.74 -4.94 -2.10
N LEU A 42 -0.34 -4.81 -0.83
CA LEU A 42 -0.51 -5.90 0.13
C LEU A 42 -1.98 -6.15 0.45
N ARG A 43 -2.75 -5.09 0.69
CA ARG A 43 -4.20 -5.15 0.98
C ARG A 43 -5.00 -5.73 -0.18
N SER A 44 -4.61 -5.44 -1.43
CA SER A 44 -5.28 -5.99 -2.62
C SER A 44 -5.09 -7.51 -2.76
N ARG A 45 -4.04 -8.07 -2.15
CA ARG A 45 -3.72 -9.52 -2.19
C ARG A 45 -4.20 -10.29 -0.96
N THR A 46 -4.51 -9.59 0.13
CA THR A 46 -4.74 -10.19 1.46
C THR A 46 -6.19 -10.03 1.94
N GLY A 47 -7.13 -9.84 1.01
CA GLY A 47 -8.56 -9.78 1.32
C GLY A 47 -9.02 -8.46 1.93
N GLN A 48 -8.26 -7.37 1.74
CA GLN A 48 -8.64 -6.01 2.18
C GLN A 48 -8.82 -5.04 1.00
N PRO A 49 -9.60 -5.38 -0.04
CA PRO A 49 -9.67 -4.60 -1.28
C PRO A 49 -10.25 -3.19 -1.09
N ALA A 50 -11.16 -2.98 -0.14
CA ALA A 50 -11.66 -1.64 0.18
C ALA A 50 -10.56 -0.72 0.75
N GLY A 51 -9.74 -1.24 1.68
CA GLY A 51 -8.60 -0.49 2.21
C GLY A 51 -7.53 -0.22 1.16
N ALA A 52 -7.34 -1.16 0.22
CA ALA A 52 -6.47 -0.94 -0.94
C ALA A 52 -7.03 0.17 -1.84
N ALA A 53 -8.33 0.17 -2.13
CA ALA A 53 -8.97 1.21 -2.94
C ALA A 53 -8.77 2.60 -2.32
N SER A 54 -8.96 2.76 -1.01
CA SER A 54 -8.72 4.05 -0.32
C SER A 54 -7.26 4.51 -0.40
N ASP A 55 -6.30 3.59 -0.27
CA ASP A 55 -4.88 3.93 -0.39
C ASP A 55 -4.54 4.38 -1.83
N LEU A 56 -5.13 3.73 -2.85
CA LEU A 56 -4.95 4.07 -4.26
C LEU A 56 -5.64 5.38 -4.65
N ASP A 57 -6.86 5.63 -4.17
CA ASP A 57 -7.58 6.86 -4.45
C ASP A 57 -6.78 8.08 -3.93
N TRP A 58 -6.18 7.98 -2.74
CA TRP A 58 -5.28 9.03 -2.26
C TRP A 58 -4.04 9.22 -3.15
N LEU A 59 -3.43 8.13 -3.63
CA LEU A 59 -2.24 8.21 -4.51
C LEU A 59 -2.57 8.86 -5.87
N ILE A 60 -3.77 8.60 -6.39
CA ILE A 60 -4.30 9.22 -7.60
C ILE A 60 -4.57 10.70 -7.34
N GLU A 61 -5.20 11.06 -6.23
CA GLU A 61 -5.53 12.46 -5.92
C GLU A 61 -4.27 13.33 -5.70
N ASN A 62 -3.22 12.77 -5.09
CA ASN A 62 -2.06 13.56 -4.66
C ASN A 62 -0.89 13.56 -5.65
N HIS A 63 -0.90 12.68 -6.65
CA HIS A 63 0.18 12.52 -7.64
C HIS A 63 1.62 12.66 -7.09
N PRO A 64 1.98 11.90 -6.05
CA PRO A 64 3.28 12.06 -5.40
C PRO A 64 4.44 11.67 -6.33
N GLU A 65 5.53 12.42 -6.24
CA GLU A 65 6.77 12.13 -6.97
C GLU A 65 7.31 10.73 -6.63
N GLY A 66 7.85 10.04 -7.62
CA GLY A 66 8.44 8.71 -7.45
C GLY A 66 7.43 7.55 -7.36
N ILE A 67 6.13 7.81 -7.51
CA ILE A 67 5.11 6.78 -7.67
C ILE A 67 4.69 6.68 -9.14
N ASP A 68 4.75 5.46 -9.69
CA ASP A 68 4.22 5.17 -11.03
C ASP A 68 2.69 5.22 -11.03
N GLN A 69 2.14 6.33 -11.52
CA GLN A 69 0.70 6.55 -11.62
C GLN A 69 0.02 5.53 -12.54
N GLY A 70 0.69 5.04 -13.58
CA GLY A 70 0.14 4.03 -14.47
C GLY A 70 -0.14 2.70 -13.74
N SER A 71 0.76 2.31 -12.84
CA SER A 71 0.58 1.14 -11.96
C SER A 71 -0.54 1.34 -10.93
N VAL A 72 -0.61 2.53 -10.32
CA VAL A 72 -1.66 2.88 -9.34
C VAL A 72 -3.04 2.80 -9.99
N GLU A 73 -3.23 3.48 -11.12
CA GLU A 73 -4.50 3.49 -11.85
C GLU A 73 -4.89 2.08 -12.34
N SER A 74 -3.92 1.31 -12.83
CA SER A 74 -4.17 -0.05 -13.29
C SER A 74 -4.65 -0.97 -12.17
N LEU A 75 -4.05 -0.87 -10.98
CA LEU A 75 -4.52 -1.62 -9.82
C LEU A 75 -5.90 -1.12 -9.36
N ARG A 76 -6.13 0.20 -9.34
CA ARG A 76 -7.44 0.77 -8.97
C ARG A 76 -8.54 0.29 -9.91
N ARG A 77 -8.31 0.27 -11.23
CA ARG A 77 -9.25 -0.26 -12.23
C ARG A 77 -9.59 -1.73 -11.99
N ARG A 78 -8.59 -2.55 -11.65
CA ARG A 78 -8.82 -3.99 -11.33
C ARG A 78 -9.70 -4.15 -10.11
N LEU A 79 -9.52 -3.34 -9.07
CA LEU A 79 -10.39 -3.37 -7.88
C LEU A 79 -11.81 -2.87 -8.19
N ARG A 80 -11.97 -1.83 -9.02
CA ARG A 80 -13.30 -1.36 -9.46
C ARG A 80 -14.09 -2.45 -10.17
N ALA A 81 -13.43 -3.21 -11.04
CA ALA A 81 -14.06 -4.35 -11.71
C ALA A 81 -14.51 -5.46 -10.74
N GLN A 82 -13.97 -5.49 -9.52
CA GLN A 82 -14.35 -6.41 -8.44
C GLN A 82 -15.35 -5.80 -7.45
N GLY A 83 -15.77 -4.54 -7.65
CA GLY A 83 -16.75 -3.85 -6.80
C GLY A 83 -16.15 -3.03 -5.65
N PHE A 84 -14.86 -2.69 -5.67
CA PHE A 84 -14.16 -1.90 -4.65
C PHE A 84 -13.51 -0.65 -5.26
#